data_AF-A0A024FB45-F1
#
_entry.id   AF-A0A024FB45-F1
#
_cell.length_a   1.000
_cell.length_b   1.000
_cell.length_c   1.000
_cell.angle_alpha   90.00
_cell.angle_beta   90.00
_cell.angle_gamma   90.00
#
_symmetry.space_group_name_H-M   'P 1'
#
loop_
_entity.id
_entity.type
_entity.pdbx_description
1 polymer ?
#
loop_
_entity_poly.entity_id
_entity_poly.type
_entity_poly.pdbx_seq_one_letter_code
_entity_poly.pdbx_strand_id
1 'polypeptide(L)'
;RAIRQAVDEVLAGQHDDEFPLAIWQTGSGTQSNMNMNEVLANRASELLGGVRGMERKVHPNDDVNKSQSSNDVFPTAMHVAALLALRKQLIPQLKNLTQTLNEKSRAFADIVKIGRTHLQDATPLTLGQEISGWVAMLEHNLKHIEYSLPHVAELA
;
A
#
# COMPACT_ATOMS: atom_id res chain seq x y z
N ARG A 1 -0.03 -20.77 -18.76
CA ARG A 1 0.81 -21.42 -17.71
C ARG A 1 2.15 -20.69 -17.55
N ALA A 2 2.90 -20.45 -18.64
CA ALA A 2 4.15 -19.67 -18.60
C ALA A 2 3.98 -18.24 -18.07
N ILE A 3 2.93 -17.51 -18.49
CA ILE A 3 2.62 -16.17 -17.95
C ILE A 3 2.48 -16.19 -16.42
N ARG A 4 1.73 -17.16 -15.87
CA ARG A 4 1.55 -17.29 -14.42
C ARG A 4 2.88 -17.52 -13.70
N GLN A 5 3.74 -18.38 -14.24
CA GLN A 5 5.06 -18.61 -13.67
C GLN A 5 5.94 -17.35 -13.72
N ALA A 6 5.90 -16.58 -14.81
CA ALA A 6 6.58 -15.29 -14.88
C ALA A 6 6.04 -14.30 -13.83
N VAL A 7 4.73 -14.28 -13.60
CA VAL A 7 4.10 -13.48 -12.52
C VAL A 7 4.61 -13.93 -11.15
N ASP A 8 4.69 -15.24 -10.89
CA ASP A 8 5.19 -15.78 -9.62
C ASP A 8 6.66 -15.36 -9.38
N GLU A 9 7.50 -15.33 -10.42
CA GLU A 9 8.89 -14.86 -10.32
C GLU A 9 8.97 -13.34 -10.05
N VAL A 10 8.12 -12.52 -10.69
CA VAL A 10 8.03 -11.07 -10.42
C VAL A 10 7.58 -10.81 -8.99
N LEU A 11 6.56 -11.53 -8.51
CA LEU A 11 6.09 -11.42 -7.11
C LEU A 11 7.14 -11.87 -6.09
N ALA A 12 8.10 -12.72 -6.50
CA ALA A 12 9.23 -13.15 -5.68
C ALA A 12 10.42 -12.17 -5.72
N GLY A 13 10.32 -11.04 -6.43
CA GLY A 13 11.37 -10.02 -6.51
C GLY A 13 12.55 -10.38 -7.43
N GLN A 14 12.37 -11.32 -8.36
CA GLN A 14 13.46 -11.80 -9.22
C GLN A 14 13.77 -10.88 -10.42
N HIS A 15 12.91 -9.88 -10.68
CA HIS A 15 12.96 -9.03 -11.88
C HIS A 15 12.79 -7.54 -11.56
N ASP A 16 13.16 -7.10 -10.34
CA ASP A 16 12.93 -5.72 -9.88
C ASP A 16 13.65 -4.67 -10.77
N ASP A 17 14.81 -5.02 -11.34
CA ASP A 17 15.59 -4.16 -12.23
C ASP A 17 14.92 -3.94 -13.60
N GLU A 18 13.87 -4.70 -13.94
CA GLU A 18 13.18 -4.62 -15.24
C GLU A 18 12.05 -3.57 -15.25
N PHE A 19 11.90 -2.77 -14.18
CA PHE A 19 10.89 -1.71 -14.07
C PHE A 19 11.51 -0.30 -13.93
N PRO A 20 12.26 0.21 -14.93
CA PRO A 20 13.04 1.44 -14.82
C PRO A 20 12.23 2.73 -14.99
N LEU A 21 10.94 2.64 -15.29
CA LEU A 21 10.12 3.80 -15.62
C LEU A 21 9.92 4.72 -14.41
N ALA A 22 10.06 6.03 -14.63
CA ALA A 22 9.81 7.04 -13.61
C ALA A 22 8.31 7.21 -13.33
N ILE A 23 7.99 7.77 -12.16
CA ILE A 23 6.60 8.11 -11.77
C ILE A 23 6.00 9.15 -12.73
N TRP A 24 6.81 10.09 -13.23
CA TRP A 24 6.38 11.18 -14.11
C TRP A 24 6.22 10.70 -15.56
N GLN A 25 5.17 9.94 -15.78
CA GLN A 25 4.82 9.30 -17.05
C GLN A 25 3.43 9.78 -17.52
N THR A 26 2.86 9.16 -18.56
CA THR A 26 1.46 9.44 -18.94
C THR A 26 0.50 9.24 -17.76
N GLY A 27 -0.49 10.14 -17.59
CA GLY A 27 -1.43 10.10 -16.47
C GLY A 27 -2.33 8.87 -16.44
N SER A 28 -2.46 8.15 -17.56
CA SER A 28 -3.18 6.87 -17.66
C SER A 28 -2.38 5.67 -17.15
N GLY A 29 -1.08 5.83 -16.83
CA GLY A 29 -0.21 4.73 -16.42
C GLY A 29 0.09 3.69 -17.52
N THR A 30 -0.19 4.01 -18.78
CA THR A 30 -0.02 3.08 -19.91
C THR A 30 1.42 2.59 -20.06
N GLN A 31 2.43 3.41 -19.76
CA GLN A 31 3.83 3.00 -19.88
C GLN A 31 4.17 1.95 -18.80
N SER A 32 3.79 2.15 -17.54
CA SER A 32 3.90 1.10 -16.50
C SER A 32 3.10 -0.15 -16.82
N ASN A 33 1.89 -0.03 -17.38
CA ASN A 33 1.11 -1.20 -17.81
C ASN A 33 1.87 -2.01 -18.88
N MET A 34 2.39 -1.33 -19.90
CA MET A 34 3.19 -1.97 -20.95
C MET A 34 4.49 -2.55 -20.42
N ASN A 35 5.16 -1.88 -19.49
CA ASN A 35 6.38 -2.40 -18.87
C ASN A 35 6.11 -3.75 -18.20
N MET A 36 5.04 -3.88 -17.41
CA MET A 36 4.64 -5.16 -16.83
C MET A 36 4.33 -6.20 -17.91
N ASN A 37 3.54 -5.83 -18.93
CA ASN A 37 3.18 -6.73 -20.01
C ASN A 37 4.41 -7.27 -20.76
N GLU A 38 5.38 -6.41 -21.06
CA GLU A 38 6.59 -6.78 -21.79
C GLU A 38 7.55 -7.64 -20.96
N VAL A 39 7.73 -7.33 -19.67
CA VAL A 39 8.52 -8.16 -18.75
C VAL A 39 7.93 -9.57 -18.66
N LEU A 40 6.62 -9.66 -18.43
CA LEU A 40 5.92 -10.95 -18.36
C LEU A 40 5.96 -11.70 -19.69
N ALA A 41 5.76 -11.02 -20.82
CA ALA A 41 5.76 -11.64 -22.14
C ALA A 41 7.15 -12.18 -22.53
N ASN A 42 8.20 -11.40 -22.30
CA ASN A 42 9.58 -11.82 -22.53
C ASN A 42 9.92 -13.02 -21.64
N ARG A 43 9.62 -12.93 -20.34
CA ARG A 43 9.96 -14.00 -19.40
C ARG A 43 9.17 -15.28 -19.66
N ALA A 44 7.87 -15.16 -19.93
CA ALA A 44 7.05 -16.30 -20.31
C ALA A 44 7.54 -16.96 -21.61
N SER A 45 8.08 -16.18 -22.55
CA SER A 45 8.66 -16.70 -23.79
C SER A 45 9.94 -17.49 -23.55
N GLU A 46 10.84 -17.01 -22.69
CA GLU A 46 12.03 -17.76 -22.25
C GLU A 46 11.66 -19.09 -21.60
N LEU A 47 10.65 -19.08 -20.71
CA LEU A 47 10.14 -20.29 -20.04
C LEU A 47 9.56 -21.33 -21.02
N LEU A 48 9.18 -20.92 -22.22
CA LEU A 48 8.72 -21.78 -23.32
C LEU A 48 9.86 -22.16 -24.28
N GLY A 49 11.12 -21.88 -23.94
CA GLY A 49 12.28 -22.10 -24.81
C GLY A 49 12.27 -21.18 -26.04
N GLY A 50 11.69 -19.99 -25.92
CA GLY A 50 11.80 -18.90 -26.89
C GLY A 50 12.86 -17.86 -26.48
N VAL A 51 12.82 -16.70 -27.12
CA VAL A 51 13.74 -15.58 -26.86
C VAL A 51 12.99 -14.33 -26.42
N ARG A 52 13.72 -13.34 -25.90
CA ARG A 52 13.20 -11.97 -25.67
C ARG A 52 13.10 -11.20 -26.98
N GLY A 53 12.33 -10.12 -27.00
CA GLY A 53 12.26 -9.19 -28.13
C GLY A 53 11.14 -9.55 -29.11
N MET A 54 11.38 -9.38 -30.41
CA MET A 54 10.34 -9.52 -31.45
C MET A 54 9.98 -10.96 -31.77
N GLU A 55 10.90 -11.90 -31.55
CA GLU A 55 10.68 -13.35 -31.77
C GLU A 55 10.11 -14.07 -30.53
N ARG A 56 9.66 -13.30 -29.53
CA ARG A 56 9.02 -13.83 -28.33
C ARG A 56 7.77 -14.65 -28.70
N LYS A 57 7.53 -15.74 -27.96
CA LYS A 57 6.40 -16.66 -28.18
C LYS A 57 5.10 -16.17 -27.56
N VAL A 58 5.17 -15.25 -26.61
CA VAL A 58 4.03 -14.65 -25.90
C VAL A 58 3.97 -13.17 -26.25
N HIS A 59 2.80 -12.71 -26.70
CA HIS A 59 2.60 -11.31 -27.09
C HIS A 59 2.11 -10.46 -25.89
N PRO A 60 2.74 -9.31 -25.60
CA PRO A 60 2.40 -8.50 -24.44
C PRO A 60 0.96 -7.99 -24.48
N ASN A 61 0.42 -7.64 -25.66
CA ASN A 61 -0.97 -7.18 -25.76
C ASN A 61 -1.96 -8.33 -25.91
N ASP A 62 -1.81 -9.11 -26.98
CA ASP A 62 -2.73 -10.18 -27.36
C ASP A 62 -2.83 -11.34 -26.35
N ASP A 63 -1.78 -11.59 -25.55
CA ASP A 63 -1.77 -12.65 -24.54
C ASP A 63 -1.77 -12.12 -23.10
N VAL A 64 -0.84 -11.24 -22.72
CA VAL A 64 -0.70 -10.77 -21.33
C VAL A 64 -1.77 -9.73 -20.97
N ASN A 65 -1.94 -8.72 -21.83
CA ASN A 65 -2.94 -7.66 -21.68
C ASN A 65 -4.29 -8.01 -22.32
N LYS A 66 -4.54 -9.30 -22.60
CA LYS A 66 -5.79 -9.72 -23.23
C LYS A 66 -6.97 -9.34 -22.34
N SER A 67 -8.01 -8.76 -22.95
CA SER A 67 -9.23 -8.31 -22.26
C SER A 67 -9.00 -7.23 -21.19
N GLN A 68 -7.92 -6.47 -21.32
CA GLN A 68 -7.54 -5.39 -20.39
C GLN A 68 -7.25 -4.09 -21.16
N SER A 69 -7.40 -2.96 -20.48
CA SER A 69 -6.89 -1.66 -20.89
C SER A 69 -6.00 -1.09 -19.76
N SER A 70 -5.13 -0.13 -20.08
CA SER A 70 -4.46 0.60 -19.00
C SER A 70 -5.46 1.38 -18.12
N ASN A 71 -6.61 1.73 -18.69
CA ASN A 71 -7.60 2.59 -18.04
C ASN A 71 -8.41 1.89 -16.95
N ASP A 72 -8.48 0.55 -16.94
CA ASP A 72 -9.05 -0.28 -15.87
C ASP A 72 -7.96 -0.93 -15.02
N VAL A 73 -6.88 -1.43 -15.63
CA VAL A 73 -5.79 -2.12 -14.90
C VAL A 73 -5.02 -1.18 -13.99
N PHE A 74 -4.67 0.02 -14.46
CA PHE A 74 -3.83 0.92 -13.67
C PHE A 74 -4.56 1.46 -12.43
N PRO A 75 -5.81 1.97 -12.51
CA PRO A 75 -6.58 2.33 -11.32
C PRO A 75 -6.83 1.14 -10.38
N THR A 76 -7.07 -0.06 -10.93
CA THR A 76 -7.20 -1.28 -10.14
C THR A 76 -5.93 -1.59 -9.35
N ALA A 77 -4.76 -1.52 -10.00
CA ALA A 77 -3.47 -1.73 -9.36
C ALA A 77 -3.22 -0.68 -8.26
N MET A 78 -3.59 0.58 -8.48
CA MET A 78 -3.51 1.63 -7.46
C MET A 78 -4.35 1.30 -6.23
N HIS A 79 -5.60 0.85 -6.41
CA HIS A 79 -6.50 0.48 -5.31
C HIS A 79 -5.96 -0.72 -4.53
N VAL A 80 -5.49 -1.76 -5.23
CA VAL A 80 -4.86 -2.94 -4.61
C VAL A 80 -3.61 -2.54 -3.80
N ALA A 81 -2.73 -1.72 -4.38
CA ALA A 81 -1.52 -1.25 -3.70
C ALA A 81 -1.86 -0.44 -2.43
N ALA A 82 -2.82 0.47 -2.51
CA ALA A 82 -3.29 1.24 -1.37
C ALA A 82 -3.84 0.35 -0.25
N LEU A 83 -4.69 -0.62 -0.58
CA LEU A 83 -5.24 -1.57 0.40
C LEU A 83 -4.16 -2.41 1.07
N LEU A 84 -3.17 -2.87 0.29
CA LEU A 84 -2.04 -3.63 0.83
C LEU A 84 -1.22 -2.77 1.80
N ALA A 85 -0.89 -1.53 1.45
CA ALA A 85 -0.17 -0.60 2.31
C ALA A 85 -0.95 -0.31 3.60
N LEU A 86 -2.25 -0.03 3.49
CA LEU A 86 -3.12 0.25 4.64
C LEU A 86 -3.20 -0.97 5.58
N ARG A 87 -3.49 -2.16 5.06
CA ARG A 87 -3.72 -3.37 5.88
C ARG A 87 -2.45 -3.97 6.44
N LYS A 88 -1.36 -3.98 5.66
CA LYS A 88 -0.12 -4.67 6.05
C LYS A 88 0.89 -3.76 6.75
N GLN A 89 0.83 -2.45 6.54
CA GLN A 89 1.80 -1.51 7.10
C GLN A 89 1.13 -0.54 8.06
N LEU A 90 0.20 0.30 7.60
CA LEU A 90 -0.31 1.40 8.43
C LEU A 90 -1.13 0.94 9.64
N ILE A 91 -2.16 0.13 9.42
CA ILE A 91 -3.10 -0.29 10.48
C ILE A 91 -2.39 -1.06 11.61
N PRO A 92 -1.50 -2.03 11.34
CA PRO A 92 -0.74 -2.71 12.39
C PRO A 92 0.11 -1.75 13.23
N GLN A 93 0.81 -0.81 12.59
CA GLN A 93 1.66 0.14 13.32
C GLN A 93 0.84 1.16 14.11
N LEU A 94 -0.31 1.59 13.58
CA LEU A 94 -1.25 2.44 14.32
C LEU A 94 -1.76 1.72 15.57
N LYS A 95 -2.17 0.46 15.46
CA LYS A 95 -2.60 -0.36 16.61
C LYS A 95 -1.48 -0.53 17.65
N ASN A 96 -0.25 -0.78 17.20
CA ASN A 96 0.92 -0.90 18.07
C ASN A 96 1.21 0.41 18.85
N LEU A 97 1.17 1.55 18.16
CA LEU A 97 1.35 2.86 18.79
C LEU A 97 0.23 3.15 19.80
N THR A 98 -1.03 2.92 19.43
CA THR A 98 -2.19 3.10 20.32
C THR A 98 -2.03 2.27 21.60
N GLN A 99 -1.65 1.00 21.47
CA GLN A 99 -1.44 0.13 22.62
C GLN A 99 -0.30 0.62 23.52
N THR A 100 0.82 1.01 22.91
CA THR A 100 1.97 1.55 23.65
C THR A 100 1.59 2.80 24.45
N LEU A 101 0.86 3.73 23.84
CA LEU A 101 0.41 4.95 24.51
C LEU A 101 -0.66 4.67 25.57
N ASN A 102 -1.54 3.70 25.35
CA ASN A 102 -2.54 3.28 26.34
C ASN A 102 -1.86 2.68 27.59
N GLU A 103 -0.82 1.87 27.42
CA GLU A 103 -0.02 1.38 28.54
C GLU A 103 0.65 2.52 29.32
N LYS A 104 1.19 3.53 28.61
CA LYS A 104 1.76 4.72 29.25
C LYS A 104 0.70 5.58 29.94
N SER A 105 -0.48 5.73 29.36
CA SER A 105 -1.60 6.44 29.98
C SER A 105 -1.96 5.82 31.34
N ARG A 106 -2.03 4.49 31.41
CA ARG A 106 -2.27 3.75 32.66
C ARG A 106 -1.11 3.86 33.64
N ALA A 107 0.12 3.69 33.17
CA ALA A 107 1.31 3.77 34.02
C ALA A 107 1.52 5.17 34.64
N PHE A 108 0.98 6.22 34.01
CA PHE A 108 1.10 7.60 34.47
C PHE A 108 -0.21 8.16 35.04
N ALA A 109 -1.16 7.29 35.39
CA ALA A 109 -2.46 7.68 35.93
C ALA A 109 -2.34 8.54 37.21
N ASP A 110 -1.33 8.30 38.04
CA ASP A 110 -1.13 8.99 39.32
C ASP A 110 -0.14 10.17 39.27
N ILE A 111 0.46 10.46 38.10
CA ILE A 111 1.42 11.56 37.95
C ILE A 111 0.66 12.86 37.66
N VAL A 112 0.43 13.66 38.70
CA VAL A 112 -0.19 15.00 38.57
C VAL A 112 0.80 15.98 37.93
N LYS A 113 0.34 16.72 36.91
CA LYS A 113 1.09 17.79 36.23
C LYS A 113 0.24 19.06 36.10
N ILE A 114 0.90 20.20 35.84
CA ILE A 114 0.20 21.44 35.49
C ILE A 114 -0.39 21.33 34.08
N GLY A 115 -1.66 21.68 33.92
CA GLY A 115 -2.28 21.85 32.60
C GLY A 115 -1.79 23.12 31.92
N ARG A 116 -1.88 23.17 30.58
CA ARG A 116 -1.61 24.40 29.82
C ARG A 116 -2.68 24.68 28.78
N THR A 117 -3.27 25.88 28.84
CA THR A 117 -4.15 26.41 27.80
C THR A 117 -3.56 27.73 27.31
N HIS A 118 -3.53 27.96 25.99
CA HIS A 118 -2.78 29.09 25.41
C HIS A 118 -1.31 29.16 25.86
N LEU A 119 -0.70 27.99 26.16
CA LEU A 119 0.64 27.85 26.76
C LEU A 119 0.83 28.49 28.15
N GLN A 120 -0.25 28.94 28.79
CA GLN A 120 -0.25 29.45 30.16
C GLN A 120 -0.68 28.36 31.14
N ASP A 121 -0.21 28.45 32.38
CA ASP A 121 -0.54 27.50 33.44
C ASP A 121 -2.06 27.48 33.71
N ALA A 122 -2.62 26.29 33.83
CA ALA A 122 -4.05 26.04 34.03
C ALA A 122 -4.28 25.06 35.19
N THR A 123 -5.51 24.58 35.37
CA THR A 123 -5.82 23.60 36.41
C THR A 123 -5.08 22.28 36.19
N PRO A 124 -4.65 21.58 37.26
CA PRO A 124 -3.94 20.31 37.14
C PRO A 124 -4.75 19.19 36.46
N LEU A 125 -4.03 18.26 35.85
CA LEU A 125 -4.49 16.98 35.34
C LEU A 125 -3.38 15.95 35.52
N THR A 126 -3.66 14.67 35.33
CA THR A 126 -2.60 13.66 35.34
C THR A 126 -1.96 13.51 33.96
N LEU A 127 -0.68 13.14 33.91
CA LEU A 127 -0.01 12.82 32.65
C LEU A 127 -0.73 11.65 31.94
N GLY A 128 -1.29 10.71 32.70
CA GLY A 128 -2.15 9.66 32.18
C GLY A 128 -3.37 10.20 31.43
N GLN A 129 -4.05 11.22 31.97
CA GLN A 129 -5.19 11.88 31.30
C GLN A 129 -4.75 12.57 30.00
N GLU A 130 -3.62 13.27 29.98
CA GLU A 130 -3.10 13.88 28.75
C GLU A 130 -2.86 12.85 27.64
N ILE A 131 -2.17 11.75 27.96
CA ILE A 131 -1.89 10.68 26.99
C ILE A 131 -3.19 9.98 26.54
N SER A 132 -4.19 9.85 27.43
CA SER A 132 -5.48 9.24 27.07
C SER A 132 -6.18 10.00 25.93
N GLY A 133 -6.01 11.33 25.87
CA GLY A 133 -6.49 12.13 24.74
C GLY A 133 -5.83 11.74 23.42
N TRP A 134 -4.53 11.43 23.42
CA TRP A 134 -3.81 10.97 22.23
C TRP A 134 -4.26 9.58 21.80
N VAL A 135 -4.45 8.66 22.77
CA VAL A 135 -4.99 7.32 22.51
C VAL A 135 -6.36 7.41 21.82
N ALA A 136 -7.28 8.22 22.36
CA ALA A 136 -8.60 8.42 21.78
C ALA A 136 -8.51 8.94 20.33
N MET A 137 -7.64 9.92 20.05
CA MET A 137 -7.44 10.42 18.68
C MET A 137 -7.00 9.30 17.72
N LEU A 138 -6.06 8.44 18.12
CA LEU A 138 -5.60 7.33 17.28
C LEU A 138 -6.69 6.29 17.05
N GLU A 139 -7.51 5.99 18.06
CA GLU A 139 -8.66 5.09 17.92
C GLU A 139 -9.73 5.62 16.97
N HIS A 140 -10.02 6.92 17.02
CA HIS A 140 -10.94 7.57 16.07
C HIS A 140 -10.38 7.56 14.65
N ASN A 141 -9.10 7.88 14.47
CA ASN A 141 -8.45 7.84 13.17
C ASN A 141 -8.43 6.42 12.57
N LEU A 142 -8.18 5.40 13.38
CA LEU A 142 -8.25 4.01 12.94
C LEU A 142 -9.64 3.68 12.40
N LYS A 143 -10.71 4.08 13.09
CA LYS A 143 -12.10 3.86 12.62
C LYS A 143 -12.35 4.56 11.28
N HIS A 144 -11.92 5.81 11.13
CA HIS A 144 -12.07 6.53 9.86
C HIS A 144 -11.34 5.84 8.70
N ILE A 145 -10.14 5.32 8.94
CA ILE A 145 -9.39 4.54 7.95
C ILE A 145 -10.15 3.26 7.62
N GLU A 146 -10.60 2.51 8.63
CA GLU A 146 -11.33 1.25 8.42
C GLU A 146 -12.65 1.46 7.65
N TYR A 147 -13.36 2.56 7.87
CA TYR A 147 -14.57 2.92 7.13
C TYR A 147 -14.33 3.35 5.68
N SER A 148 -13.13 3.81 5.32
CA SER A 148 -12.82 4.12 3.92
C SER A 148 -12.44 2.88 3.10
N LEU A 149 -11.99 1.80 3.75
CA LEU A 149 -11.52 0.59 3.06
C LEU A 149 -12.53 -0.03 2.09
N PRO A 150 -13.85 -0.12 2.36
CA PRO A 150 -14.81 -0.67 1.41
C PRO A 150 -14.84 0.09 0.08
N HIS A 151 -14.73 1.42 0.12
CA HIS A 151 -14.71 2.26 -1.08
C HIS A 151 -13.41 2.11 -1.88
N VAL A 152 -12.28 1.96 -1.20
CA VAL A 152 -11.00 1.67 -1.89
C VAL A 152 -10.99 0.25 -2.47
N ALA A 153 -11.76 -0.68 -1.90
CA ALA A 153 -11.89 -2.05 -2.41
C ALA A 153 -12.86 -2.20 -3.58
N GLU A 154 -13.62 -1.16 -3.90
CA GLU A 154 -14.44 -1.12 -5.11
C GLU A 154 -13.52 -0.93 -6.32
N LEU A 155 -13.56 -1.90 -7.24
CA LEU A 155 -12.81 -1.88 -8.50
C LEU A 155 -13.80 -1.58 -9.64
N ALA A 156 -13.35 -0.79 -10.60
CA ALA A 156 -14.12 -0.43 -11.81
C ALA A 156 -14.23 -1.60 -12.79
#